data_AF-A0A0D8Y3T8-F1
#
_entry.id   AF-A0A0D8Y3T8-F1
#
_cell.length_a   1.000
_cell.length_b   1.000
_cell.length_c   1.000
_cell.angle_alpha   90.00
_cell.angle_beta   90.00
_cell.angle_gamma   90.00
#
_symmetry.space_group_name_H-M   'P 1'
#
loop_
_entity.id
_entity.type
_entity.pdbx_description
1 polymer ?
#
loop_
_entity_poly.entity_id
_entity_poly.type
_entity_poly.pdbx_seq_one_letter_code
_entity_poly.pdbx_strand_id
1 'polypeptide(L)'
;MFRLFVLIVSTTGVIGERKCQIGNDCSDCTIAKEGDKCTEEIVQPSFYCDTKTNKIDTYENAFLSCNIQDNKLERKLCNHGEIFIDGICRSGNVRYKRQVDDCSGRVGDTCSLDTDCLTGMFCSDGSCKCLSNFVAIKGYCYSKKNIGESGCQYSEQCSAVWPGSRCERSRCVCPHDLNGIPYVQARTRDGIVCILKSGLDDDPVPKCPLPEYDEDLLAMPVSQLRNPAMTDPDDADIKLGEHVNPLQFCSSSSTDYKTFVANGGGACVYSQDGSEGDGVYIADLYDCVTSDELLDNVKFAMEGIYNISLASDGICCPSKAFTCIQPKREANISSASAYVRPRWWYNAITGDCEQFMWDPWDETEIPSPNNFKTREHCQSYCGDSKFPIRYYDSVQILMRSSIFTYTVVYWHSALKLTFFVVSFSTCSYY
;
A
#
# COMPACT_ATOMS: atom_id res chain seq x y z
N MET A 1 67.20 -21.95 34.43
CA MET A 1 66.64 -21.80 35.80
C MET A 1 66.42 -20.32 36.06
N PHE A 2 65.34 -19.98 36.77
CA PHE A 2 64.84 -18.64 37.13
C PHE A 2 64.06 -17.88 36.05
N ARG A 3 62.91 -17.27 36.32
CA ARG A 3 61.79 -17.50 37.26
C ARG A 3 60.71 -16.51 36.79
N LEU A 4 59.47 -16.98 36.65
CA LEU A 4 58.28 -16.18 36.36
C LEU A 4 58.09 -15.12 37.47
N PHE A 5 57.92 -13.84 37.12
CA PHE A 5 57.35 -12.82 38.00
C PHE A 5 56.16 -12.18 37.28
N VAL A 6 54.97 -12.58 37.72
CA VAL A 6 53.70 -11.93 37.39
C VAL A 6 53.61 -10.67 38.27
N LEU A 7 53.66 -9.50 37.64
CA LEU A 7 53.38 -8.22 38.28
C LEU A 7 51.89 -7.92 38.09
N ILE A 8 51.12 -8.05 39.17
CA ILE A 8 49.74 -7.62 39.27
C ILE A 8 49.76 -6.09 39.38
N VAL A 9 49.37 -5.39 38.32
CA VAL A 9 49.13 -3.94 38.36
C VAL A 9 47.69 -3.72 38.81
N SER A 10 47.54 -3.28 40.06
CA SER A 10 46.27 -2.79 40.61
C SER A 10 46.03 -1.37 40.10
N THR A 11 45.24 -1.21 39.04
CA THR A 11 44.71 0.10 38.66
C THR A 11 43.44 0.37 39.48
N THR A 12 43.61 1.05 40.61
CA THR A 12 42.49 1.74 41.28
C THR A 12 42.03 2.87 40.36
N GLY A 13 40.99 2.61 39.57
CA GLY A 13 40.29 3.65 38.82
C GLY A 13 39.58 4.60 39.78
N VAL A 14 39.95 5.87 39.73
CA VAL A 14 39.20 6.97 40.35
C VAL A 14 37.87 7.08 39.58
N ILE A 15 36.78 6.64 40.20
CA ILE A 15 35.42 6.84 39.66
C ILE A 15 35.11 8.32 39.84
N GLY A 16 35.15 9.09 38.76
CA GLY A 16 34.56 10.43 38.75
C GLY A 16 33.05 10.30 38.93
N GLU A 17 32.48 10.98 39.93
CA GLU A 17 31.04 11.04 40.15
C GLU A 17 30.34 11.55 38.90
N ARG A 18 29.36 10.78 38.39
CA ARG A 18 28.53 11.21 37.25
C ARG A 18 27.65 12.37 37.69
N LYS A 19 27.70 13.48 36.94
CA LYS A 19 26.79 14.62 37.12
C LYS A 19 25.37 14.21 36.72
N CYS A 20 24.39 14.52 37.57
CA CYS A 20 22.99 14.23 37.29
C CYS A 20 22.46 15.00 36.07
N GLN A 21 21.68 14.31 35.24
CA GLN A 21 20.95 14.90 34.11
C GLN A 21 19.45 14.63 34.24
N ILE A 22 18.64 15.52 33.66
CA ILE A 22 17.17 15.38 33.63
C ILE A 22 16.81 14.10 32.88
N GLY A 23 15.90 13.31 33.45
CA GLY A 23 15.40 12.06 32.85
C GLY A 23 16.21 10.80 33.14
N ASN A 24 17.37 10.91 33.81
CA ASN A 24 18.08 9.74 34.36
C ASN A 24 17.27 9.07 35.47
N ASP A 25 17.56 7.79 35.76
CA ASP A 25 16.98 7.12 36.90
C ASP A 25 17.53 7.74 38.19
N CYS A 26 16.69 7.86 39.22
CA CYS A 26 17.10 8.50 40.48
C CYS A 26 18.27 7.80 41.21
N SER A 27 18.64 6.59 40.78
CA SER A 27 19.79 5.82 41.28
C SER A 27 21.10 6.07 40.52
N ASP A 28 21.07 6.75 39.38
CA ASP A 28 22.23 6.87 38.48
C ASP A 28 23.29 7.86 38.97
N CYS A 29 22.90 8.77 39.86
CA CYS A 29 23.76 9.82 40.38
C CYS A 29 23.25 10.35 41.73
N THR A 30 24.13 11.02 42.47
CA THR A 30 23.78 11.67 43.73
C THR A 30 23.28 13.09 43.45
N ILE A 31 22.01 13.37 43.74
CA ILE A 31 21.43 14.72 43.61
C ILE A 31 22.00 15.63 44.71
N ALA A 32 22.64 16.73 44.30
CA ALA A 32 23.13 17.76 45.20
C ALA A 32 21.98 18.49 45.90
N LYS A 33 22.15 18.78 47.19
CA LYS A 33 21.14 19.41 48.07
C LYS A 33 21.70 20.66 48.75
N GLU A 34 20.79 21.45 49.30
CA GLU A 34 21.14 22.57 50.16
C GLU A 34 21.94 22.10 51.39
N GLY A 35 23.08 22.75 51.65
CA GLY A 35 24.00 22.41 52.72
C GLY A 35 25.15 21.48 52.34
N ASP A 36 25.16 20.92 51.13
CA ASP A 36 26.28 20.12 50.62
C ASP A 36 27.55 20.97 50.49
N LYS A 37 28.71 20.36 50.70
CA LYS A 37 30.00 21.07 50.68
C LYS A 37 30.37 21.47 49.25
N CYS A 38 30.84 22.69 49.08
CA CYS A 38 31.38 23.18 47.83
C CYS A 38 32.65 24.00 48.07
N THR A 39 33.61 23.90 47.15
CA THR A 39 34.93 24.56 47.23
C THR A 39 35.18 25.55 46.10
N GLU A 40 34.34 25.52 45.06
CA GLU A 40 34.44 26.35 43.87
C GLU A 40 33.12 27.09 43.63
N GLU A 41 33.19 28.24 42.98
CA GLU A 41 32.02 29.02 42.59
C GLU A 41 31.22 28.24 41.53
N ILE A 42 30.18 27.55 41.97
CA ILE A 42 29.30 26.77 41.10
C ILE A 42 27.87 27.30 41.18
N VAL A 43 27.22 27.33 40.02
CA VAL A 43 25.79 27.61 39.88
C VAL A 43 25.21 26.46 39.06
N GLN A 44 24.26 25.73 39.63
CA GLN A 44 23.69 24.52 39.02
C GLN A 44 22.19 24.40 39.27
N PRO A 45 21.45 23.63 38.45
CA PRO A 45 20.02 23.42 38.65
C PRO A 45 19.71 22.71 39.98
N SER A 46 18.54 23.00 40.56
CA SER A 46 18.04 22.29 41.74
C SER A 46 17.24 21.06 41.30
N PHE A 47 17.89 19.90 41.28
CA PHE A 47 17.26 18.64 40.90
C PHE A 47 16.44 18.00 42.05
N TYR A 48 15.45 17.19 41.69
CA TYR A 48 14.69 16.32 42.57
C TYR A 48 14.37 14.99 41.87
N CYS A 49 14.04 13.96 42.65
CA CYS A 49 13.55 12.70 42.10
C CYS A 49 12.02 12.72 42.05
N ASP A 50 11.44 12.59 40.85
CA ASP A 50 9.99 12.47 40.70
C ASP A 50 9.52 11.07 41.14
N THR A 51 8.78 11.05 42.24
CA THR A 51 8.21 9.83 42.83
C THR A 51 7.24 9.07 41.93
N LYS A 52 6.67 9.70 40.89
CA LYS A 52 5.73 9.06 39.95
C LYS A 52 6.44 8.37 38.80
N THR A 53 7.48 9.00 38.25
CA THR A 53 8.20 8.50 37.08
C THR A 53 9.52 7.79 37.44
N ASN A 54 9.97 7.91 38.70
CA ASN A 54 11.28 7.46 39.18
C ASN A 54 12.46 8.08 38.41
N LYS A 55 12.25 9.26 37.84
CA LYS A 55 13.25 9.99 37.05
C LYS A 55 13.65 11.30 37.72
N ILE A 56 14.88 11.73 37.44
CA ILE A 56 15.40 13.02 37.89
C ILE A 56 14.72 14.14 37.11
N ASP A 57 14.20 15.12 37.82
CA ASP A 57 13.58 16.33 37.29
C ASP A 57 14.12 17.57 38.03
N THR A 58 13.76 18.77 37.62
CA THR A 58 14.31 20.04 38.15
C THR A 58 13.22 20.98 38.65
N TYR A 59 13.52 21.71 39.72
CA TYR A 59 12.68 22.83 40.13
C TYR A 59 12.91 24.01 39.19
N GLU A 60 11.96 24.29 38.30
CA GLU A 60 12.11 25.29 37.22
C GLU A 60 12.44 26.70 37.72
N ASN A 61 12.01 27.06 38.93
CA ASN A 61 12.24 28.38 39.53
C ASN A 61 13.35 28.39 40.60
N ALA A 62 14.16 27.33 40.71
CA ALA A 62 15.17 27.21 41.76
C ALA A 62 16.51 26.68 41.25
N PHE A 63 17.59 27.17 41.88
CA PHE A 63 18.96 26.77 41.58
C PHE A 63 19.80 26.66 42.83
N LEU A 64 20.92 25.96 42.74
CA LEU A 64 21.92 25.85 43.78
C LEU A 64 23.13 26.71 43.42
N SER A 65 23.61 27.48 44.38
CA SER A 65 24.79 28.32 44.24
C SER A 65 25.72 28.11 45.44
N CYS A 66 27.02 27.99 45.19
CA CYS A 66 27.99 27.84 46.27
C CYS A 66 28.22 29.17 46.99
N ASN A 67 27.95 29.20 48.31
CA ASN A 67 28.43 30.26 49.17
C ASN A 67 29.84 29.88 49.66
N ILE A 68 30.86 30.52 49.08
CA ILE A 68 32.27 30.26 49.35
C ILE A 68 32.66 30.65 50.78
N GLN A 69 31.97 31.61 51.40
CA GLN A 69 32.25 32.01 52.78
C GLN A 69 31.89 30.90 53.77
N ASP A 70 30.78 30.20 53.50
CA ASP A 70 30.28 29.10 54.34
C ASP A 70 30.66 27.71 53.81
N ASN A 71 31.33 27.64 52.65
CA ASN A 71 31.67 26.43 51.89
C ASN A 71 30.48 25.47 51.71
N LYS A 72 29.29 26.02 51.47
CA LYS A 72 28.03 25.27 51.37
C LYS A 72 27.18 25.71 50.18
N LEU A 73 26.47 24.74 49.60
CA LEU A 73 25.46 25.00 48.58
C LEU A 73 24.19 25.61 49.20
N GLU A 74 23.77 26.74 48.66
CA GLU A 74 22.52 27.42 49.01
C GLU A 74 21.51 27.27 47.89
N ARG A 75 20.24 27.01 48.26
CA ARG A 75 19.13 27.00 47.30
C ARG A 75 18.54 28.39 47.15
N LYS A 76 18.56 28.92 45.93
CA LYS A 76 18.05 30.24 45.56
C LYS A 76 16.89 30.11 44.58
N LEU A 77 15.99 31.09 44.60
CA LEU A 77 14.83 31.16 43.71
C LEU A 77 15.02 32.28 42.68
N CYS A 78 14.52 32.08 41.46
CA CYS A 78 14.41 33.13 40.46
C CYS A 78 13.26 34.11 40.82
N ASN A 79 13.25 35.31 40.19
CA ASN A 79 12.19 36.28 40.46
C ASN A 79 10.83 35.80 39.91
N HIS A 80 9.76 36.48 40.30
CA HIS A 80 8.39 36.09 39.94
C HIS A 80 8.18 36.04 38.41
N GLY A 81 7.89 34.84 37.87
CA GLY A 81 7.72 34.61 36.43
C GLY A 81 9.01 34.31 35.65
N GLU A 82 10.13 34.11 36.34
CA GLU A 82 11.41 33.67 35.75
C GLU A 82 11.70 32.19 36.03
N ILE A 83 12.33 31.51 35.07
CA ILE A 83 12.79 30.13 35.15
C ILE A 83 14.32 30.08 35.04
N PHE A 84 14.96 29.13 35.71
CA PHE A 84 16.41 28.95 35.70
C PHE A 84 16.85 28.05 34.54
N ILE A 85 17.59 28.60 33.57
CA ILE A 85 18.12 27.88 32.39
C ILE A 85 19.58 28.26 32.18
N ASP A 86 20.46 27.27 32.01
CA ASP A 86 21.89 27.43 31.70
C ASP A 86 22.63 28.42 32.63
N GLY A 87 22.39 28.33 33.94
CA GLY A 87 23.08 29.16 34.93
C GLY A 87 22.46 30.54 35.17
N ILE A 88 21.36 30.90 34.50
CA ILE A 88 20.77 32.25 34.54
C ILE A 88 19.23 32.16 34.66
N CYS A 89 18.62 33.05 35.46
CA CYS A 89 17.16 33.23 35.51
C CYS A 89 16.65 34.02 34.30
N ARG A 90 15.63 33.51 33.59
CA ARG A 90 15.05 34.12 32.38
C ARG A 90 13.53 34.24 32.51
N SER A 91 12.94 35.36 32.07
CA SER A 91 11.48 35.56 32.07
C SER A 91 10.76 34.61 31.10
N GLY A 92 9.70 33.94 31.57
CA GLY A 92 9.01 32.80 30.94
C GLY A 92 8.25 33.05 29.63
N ASN A 93 8.61 34.07 28.85
CA ASN A 93 8.07 34.31 27.50
C ASN A 93 9.04 33.84 26.40
N VAL A 94 9.60 32.64 26.56
CA VAL A 94 10.37 31.98 25.49
C VAL A 94 9.69 30.65 25.22
N ARG A 95 9.05 30.53 24.05
CA ARG A 95 8.64 29.24 23.50
C ARG A 95 9.82 28.28 23.65
N TYR A 96 9.66 27.23 24.44
CA TYR A 96 10.66 26.18 24.59
C TYR A 96 11.03 25.69 23.20
N LYS A 97 12.20 26.10 22.71
CA LYS A 97 12.99 25.21 21.85
C LYS A 97 13.38 24.09 22.78
N ARG A 98 12.66 22.96 22.72
CA ARG A 98 13.16 21.71 23.26
C ARG A 98 14.58 21.54 22.73
N GLN A 99 15.49 21.13 23.60
CA GLN A 99 16.82 20.71 23.19
C GLN A 99 16.62 19.44 22.37
N VAL A 100 16.58 19.66 21.06
CA VAL A 100 16.42 18.66 20.03
C VAL A 100 17.81 18.07 19.83
N ASP A 101 18.10 16.97 20.52
CA ASP A 101 19.15 16.07 20.07
C ASP A 101 18.57 15.34 18.83
N ASP A 102 18.88 15.93 17.66
CA ASP A 102 18.67 15.43 16.30
C ASP A 102 17.23 15.12 15.85
N CYS A 103 16.34 16.13 15.80
CA CYS A 103 15.10 16.03 15.00
C CYS A 103 15.46 16.35 13.56
N SER A 104 15.94 15.34 12.84
CA SER A 104 16.00 15.41 11.38
C SER A 104 14.60 15.51 10.76
N GLY A 105 13.56 15.09 11.50
CA GLY A 105 12.17 15.04 11.05
C GLY A 105 11.94 13.99 9.96
N ARG A 106 12.89 13.05 9.82
CA ARG A 106 12.93 12.01 8.79
C ARG A 106 12.00 10.86 9.14
N VAL A 107 11.81 9.97 8.17
CA VAL A 107 10.96 8.78 8.35
C VAL A 107 11.52 7.95 9.50
N GLY A 108 10.66 7.65 10.49
CA GLY A 108 11.02 6.90 11.68
C GLY A 108 11.55 7.73 12.86
N ASP A 109 11.85 9.02 12.65
CA ASP A 109 12.27 9.89 13.75
C ASP A 109 11.14 10.11 14.75
N THR A 110 11.49 10.29 16.03
CA THR A 110 10.51 10.53 17.09
C THR A 110 9.85 11.89 16.90
N CYS A 111 8.52 11.92 16.98
CA CYS A 111 7.72 13.14 16.85
C CYS A 111 6.65 13.22 17.93
N SER A 112 6.23 14.44 18.24
CA SER A 112 5.04 14.73 19.06
C SER A 112 3.93 15.38 18.23
N LEU A 113 4.30 16.15 17.21
CA LEU A 113 3.41 16.89 16.33
C LEU A 113 3.79 16.66 14.87
N ASP A 114 2.84 16.79 13.94
CA ASP A 114 3.12 16.72 12.50
C ASP A 114 4.18 17.72 12.05
N THR A 115 4.25 18.88 12.71
CA THR A 115 5.25 19.93 12.43
C THR A 115 6.68 19.54 12.81
N ASP A 116 6.85 18.46 13.56
CA ASP A 116 8.17 17.92 13.89
C ASP A 116 8.75 17.09 12.72
N CYS A 117 7.91 16.74 11.74
CA CYS A 117 8.27 15.94 10.57
C CYS A 117 8.51 16.81 9.33
N LEU A 118 9.28 16.29 8.38
CA LEU A 118 9.55 16.96 7.10
C LEU A 118 8.31 16.96 6.17
N THR A 119 8.39 17.71 5.06
CA THR A 119 7.31 17.81 4.07
C THR A 119 6.88 16.45 3.53
N GLY A 120 5.57 16.22 3.40
CA GLY A 120 5.02 14.96 2.90
C GLY A 120 4.87 13.88 3.97
N MET A 121 4.93 14.27 5.25
CA MET A 121 4.96 13.39 6.40
C MET A 121 3.92 13.81 7.44
N PHE A 122 3.59 12.89 8.34
CA PHE A 122 2.74 13.13 9.50
C PHE A 122 3.26 12.33 10.68
N CYS A 123 2.93 12.77 11.89
CA CYS A 123 3.30 12.10 13.12
C CYS A 123 2.26 11.03 13.47
N SER A 124 2.71 9.78 13.57
CA SER A 124 1.85 8.65 13.90
C SER A 124 2.58 7.68 14.83
N ASP A 125 1.92 7.34 15.94
CA ASP A 125 2.46 6.48 16.99
C ASP A 125 3.81 6.98 17.54
N GLY A 126 3.98 8.31 17.63
CA GLY A 126 5.22 8.93 18.10
C GLY A 126 6.38 8.87 17.11
N SER A 127 6.13 8.49 15.85
CA SER A 127 7.13 8.42 14.78
C SER A 127 6.67 9.12 13.50
N CYS A 128 7.59 9.77 12.77
CA CYS A 128 7.25 10.40 11.51
C CYS A 128 7.05 9.36 10.38
N LYS A 129 5.90 9.40 9.72
CA LYS A 129 5.54 8.49 8.61
C LYS A 129 5.18 9.28 7.35
N CYS A 130 5.38 8.69 6.17
CA CYS A 130 4.98 9.32 4.90
C CYS A 130 3.46 9.35 4.73
N LEU A 131 2.94 10.43 4.16
CA LEU A 131 1.56 10.48 3.66
C LEU A 131 1.31 9.39 2.60
N SER A 132 0.05 9.02 2.37
CA SER A 132 -0.34 7.89 1.50
C SER A 132 0.16 7.98 0.06
N ASN A 133 0.26 9.20 -0.48
CA ASN A 133 0.75 9.49 -1.82
C ASN A 133 2.29 9.62 -1.91
N PHE A 134 3.01 9.32 -0.83
CA PHE A 134 4.46 9.35 -0.77
C PHE A 134 5.04 7.98 -0.42
N VAL A 135 6.29 7.76 -0.83
CA VAL A 135 7.10 6.59 -0.49
C VAL A 135 8.35 7.02 0.26
N ALA A 136 8.71 6.27 1.29
CA ALA A 136 9.91 6.50 2.09
C ALA A 136 11.16 6.02 1.33
N ILE A 137 12.09 6.94 1.05
CA ILE A 137 13.37 6.65 0.39
C ILE A 137 14.47 7.37 1.15
N LYS A 138 15.41 6.61 1.73
CA LYS A 138 16.56 7.14 2.50
C LYS A 138 16.16 8.14 3.60
N GLY A 139 15.05 7.88 4.29
CA GLY A 139 14.55 8.72 5.38
C GLY A 139 13.73 9.94 4.95
N TYR A 140 13.48 10.13 3.65
CA TYR A 140 12.63 11.21 3.12
C TYR A 140 11.41 10.64 2.41
N CYS A 141 10.35 11.44 2.30
CA CYS A 141 9.15 11.05 1.58
C CYS A 141 9.15 11.67 0.18
N TYR A 142 9.21 10.82 -0.84
CA TYR A 142 9.13 11.22 -2.24
C TYR A 142 7.73 10.92 -2.78
N SER A 143 7.19 11.79 -3.62
CA SER A 143 5.88 11.53 -4.23
C SER A 143 5.93 10.26 -5.08
N LYS A 144 4.95 9.39 -4.89
CA LYS A 144 4.69 8.24 -5.76
C LYS A 144 4.39 8.73 -7.17
N LYS A 145 4.80 7.98 -8.19
CA LYS A 145 4.72 8.38 -9.60
C LYS A 145 4.10 7.28 -10.44
N ASN A 146 3.10 7.65 -11.25
CA ASN A 146 2.42 6.70 -12.14
C ASN A 146 3.28 6.32 -13.34
N ILE A 147 2.93 5.22 -13.99
CA ILE A 147 3.57 4.80 -15.24
C ILE A 147 3.42 5.91 -16.29
N GLY A 148 4.52 6.23 -16.99
CA GLY A 148 4.60 7.31 -17.97
C GLY A 148 4.81 8.71 -17.39
N GLU A 149 4.64 8.89 -16.07
CA GLU A 149 4.83 10.18 -15.40
C GLU A 149 6.31 10.55 -15.32
N SER A 150 6.63 11.83 -15.53
CA SER A 150 7.99 12.36 -15.38
C SER A 150 8.26 12.92 -13.97
N GLY A 151 9.54 13.15 -13.66
CA GLY A 151 9.98 13.70 -12.38
C GLY A 151 10.26 12.64 -11.30
N CYS A 152 10.37 11.37 -11.67
CA CYS A 152 10.96 10.37 -10.78
C CYS A 152 12.47 10.57 -10.68
N GLN A 153 13.02 10.30 -9.50
CA GLN A 153 14.46 10.29 -9.22
C GLN A 153 14.93 8.88 -8.85
N TYR A 154 14.04 8.11 -8.21
CA TYR A 154 14.27 6.76 -7.72
C TYR A 154 13.19 5.82 -8.25
N SER A 155 13.56 4.58 -8.57
CA SER A 155 12.62 3.58 -9.08
C SER A 155 11.54 3.25 -8.05
N GLU A 156 11.82 3.36 -6.77
CA GLU A 156 10.90 3.13 -5.65
C GLU A 156 9.67 4.06 -5.71
N GLN A 157 9.79 5.25 -6.32
CA GLN A 157 8.65 6.14 -6.56
C GLN A 157 7.64 5.52 -7.55
N CYS A 158 8.14 4.83 -8.57
CA CYS A 158 7.34 4.13 -9.55
C CYS A 158 6.87 2.79 -8.98
N SER A 159 7.78 2.02 -8.38
CA SER A 159 7.53 0.68 -7.85
C SER A 159 6.46 0.66 -6.75
N ALA A 160 6.35 1.75 -5.99
CA ALA A 160 5.28 1.94 -5.00
C ALA A 160 3.89 2.16 -5.60
N VAL A 161 3.79 2.48 -6.90
CA VAL A 161 2.52 2.53 -7.64
C VAL A 161 2.31 1.23 -8.39
N TRP A 162 3.33 0.73 -9.08
CA TRP A 162 3.29 -0.49 -9.89
C TRP A 162 4.50 -1.38 -9.59
N PRO A 163 4.31 -2.60 -9.04
CA PRO A 163 5.40 -3.47 -8.64
C PRO A 163 6.45 -3.69 -9.73
N GLY A 164 7.73 -3.46 -9.39
CA GLY A 164 8.84 -3.69 -10.31
C GLY A 164 9.03 -2.63 -11.39
N SER A 165 8.17 -1.61 -11.45
CA SER A 165 8.37 -0.47 -12.35
C SER A 165 9.60 0.35 -11.95
N ARG A 166 10.19 1.00 -12.95
CA ARG A 166 11.52 1.62 -12.81
C ARG A 166 11.54 3.06 -13.30
N CYS A 167 12.42 3.86 -12.72
CA CYS A 167 12.64 5.24 -13.13
C CYS A 167 13.75 5.30 -14.17
N GLU A 168 13.40 5.58 -15.43
CA GLU A 168 14.36 5.74 -16.52
C GLU A 168 14.26 7.13 -17.12
N ARG A 169 15.41 7.82 -17.22
CA ARG A 169 15.48 9.19 -17.78
C ARG A 169 14.45 10.14 -17.14
N SER A 170 14.28 10.02 -15.82
CA SER A 170 13.28 10.75 -15.03
C SER A 170 11.81 10.49 -15.44
N ARG A 171 11.50 9.33 -16.02
CA ARG A 171 10.14 8.86 -16.31
C ARG A 171 9.92 7.44 -15.79
N CYS A 172 8.74 7.17 -15.23
CA CYS A 172 8.39 5.82 -14.82
C CYS A 172 8.05 4.96 -16.03
N VAL A 173 8.71 3.80 -16.15
CA VAL A 173 8.50 2.82 -17.22
C VAL A 173 8.11 1.47 -16.62
N CYS A 174 7.56 0.59 -17.46
CA CYS A 174 7.12 -0.74 -17.03
C CYS A 174 8.27 -1.61 -16.49
N PRO A 175 7.94 -2.69 -15.75
CA PRO A 175 8.92 -3.62 -15.23
C PRO A 175 9.79 -4.26 -16.32
N HIS A 176 10.83 -4.99 -15.89
CA HIS A 176 11.61 -5.83 -16.80
C HIS A 176 10.78 -6.99 -17.35
N ASP A 177 11.26 -7.53 -18.47
CA ASP A 177 10.64 -8.65 -19.15
C ASP A 177 10.51 -9.85 -18.21
N LEU A 178 9.33 -10.44 -18.23
CA LEU A 178 8.98 -11.59 -17.44
C LEU A 178 9.24 -12.85 -18.27
N ASN A 179 10.24 -13.64 -17.92
CA ASN A 179 10.65 -14.83 -18.69
C ASN A 179 10.86 -14.55 -20.20
N GLY A 180 11.36 -13.35 -20.53
CA GLY A 180 11.56 -12.89 -21.91
C GLY A 180 10.33 -12.27 -22.58
N ILE A 181 9.19 -12.17 -21.90
CA ILE A 181 7.99 -11.49 -22.37
C ILE A 181 8.01 -10.04 -21.88
N PRO A 182 7.98 -9.04 -22.78
CA PRO A 182 8.01 -7.65 -22.37
C PRO A 182 6.67 -7.18 -21.81
N TYR A 183 6.75 -6.25 -20.85
CA TYR A 183 5.60 -5.43 -20.45
C TYR A 183 5.47 -4.22 -21.37
N VAL A 184 4.25 -3.93 -21.81
CA VAL A 184 3.95 -2.73 -22.60
C VAL A 184 3.04 -1.78 -21.83
N GLN A 185 3.19 -0.48 -22.11
CA GLN A 185 2.33 0.55 -21.54
C GLN A 185 1.00 0.57 -22.29
N ALA A 186 -0.10 0.36 -21.57
CA ALA A 186 -1.43 0.40 -22.14
C ALA A 186 -2.30 1.46 -21.46
N ARG A 187 -3.18 2.09 -22.24
CA ARG A 187 -4.06 3.14 -21.74
C ARG A 187 -5.34 2.53 -21.21
N THR A 188 -5.78 3.04 -20.07
CA THR A 188 -7.09 2.77 -19.45
C THR A 188 -7.77 4.10 -19.17
N ARG A 189 -9.02 4.06 -18.71
CA ARG A 189 -9.73 5.25 -18.23
C ARG A 189 -9.05 5.91 -17.03
N ASP A 190 -8.48 5.09 -16.15
CA ASP A 190 -7.93 5.52 -14.85
C ASP A 190 -6.43 5.81 -14.88
N GLY A 191 -5.78 5.66 -16.03
CA GLY A 191 -4.35 5.93 -16.20
C GLY A 191 -3.66 4.94 -17.14
N ILE A 192 -2.33 4.95 -17.10
CA ILE A 192 -1.50 4.03 -17.86
C ILE A 192 -1.14 2.85 -16.96
N VAL A 193 -1.35 1.64 -17.47
CA VAL A 193 -1.01 0.38 -16.80
C VAL A 193 0.06 -0.36 -17.60
N CYS A 194 0.70 -1.37 -16.99
CA CYS A 194 1.59 -2.26 -17.69
C CYS A 194 0.89 -3.60 -17.93
N ILE A 195 0.90 -4.09 -19.17
CA ILE A 195 0.34 -5.41 -19.51
C ILE A 195 1.37 -6.27 -20.20
N LEU A 196 1.28 -7.58 -19.97
CA LEU A 196 2.16 -8.55 -20.60
C LEU A 196 1.81 -8.65 -22.08
N LYS A 197 2.84 -8.57 -22.92
CA LYS A 197 2.67 -8.57 -24.38
C LYS A 197 2.05 -9.85 -24.93
N SER A 198 2.33 -10.96 -24.27
CA SER A 198 1.85 -12.29 -24.61
C SER A 198 1.71 -13.11 -23.32
N GLY A 199 1.03 -14.25 -23.40
CA GLY A 199 1.12 -15.26 -22.35
C GLY A 199 2.44 -16.05 -22.44
N LEU A 200 2.65 -16.95 -21.48
CA LEU A 200 3.71 -17.95 -21.51
C LEU A 200 3.41 -19.04 -22.54
N ASP A 201 4.39 -19.90 -22.81
CA ASP A 201 4.25 -21.10 -23.65
C ASP A 201 3.68 -20.80 -25.05
N ASP A 202 4.21 -19.78 -25.71
CA ASP A 202 3.82 -19.32 -27.04
C ASP A 202 2.35 -18.84 -27.17
N ASP A 203 1.67 -18.55 -26.06
CA ASP A 203 0.34 -17.92 -26.06
C ASP A 203 0.46 -16.47 -26.58
N PRO A 204 0.00 -16.16 -27.80
CA PRO A 204 0.21 -14.85 -28.40
C PRO A 204 -0.66 -13.76 -27.75
N VAL A 205 -1.56 -14.11 -26.83
CA VAL A 205 -2.62 -13.20 -26.41
C VAL A 205 -2.24 -12.40 -25.14
N PRO A 206 -2.36 -11.06 -25.17
CA PRO A 206 -1.99 -10.20 -24.05
C PRO A 206 -2.79 -10.49 -22.78
N LYS A 207 -2.16 -10.27 -21.63
CA LYS A 207 -2.80 -10.52 -20.33
C LYS A 207 -3.19 -9.24 -19.63
N CYS A 208 -4.39 -9.25 -19.04
CA CYS A 208 -4.85 -8.14 -18.20
C CYS A 208 -3.90 -8.00 -17.00
N PRO A 209 -3.75 -6.79 -16.46
CA PRO A 209 -2.76 -6.54 -15.41
C PRO A 209 -3.08 -7.24 -14.09
N LEU A 210 -4.36 -7.53 -13.86
CA LEU A 210 -4.88 -8.14 -12.66
C LEU A 210 -5.74 -9.36 -13.01
N PRO A 211 -5.69 -10.44 -12.22
CA PRO A 211 -4.91 -10.60 -11.00
C PRO A 211 -3.41 -10.68 -11.29
N GLU A 212 -2.57 -10.21 -10.35
CA GLU A 212 -1.13 -10.17 -10.60
C GLU A 212 -0.56 -11.57 -10.81
N TYR A 213 0.24 -11.71 -11.87
CA TYR A 213 0.95 -12.94 -12.19
C TYR A 213 1.87 -13.42 -11.07
N ASP A 214 1.94 -14.74 -10.87
CA ASP A 214 2.90 -15.38 -9.98
C ASP A 214 4.08 -15.99 -10.75
N GLU A 215 5.25 -15.36 -10.62
CA GLU A 215 6.46 -15.79 -11.32
C GLU A 215 7.01 -17.12 -10.83
N ASP A 216 6.85 -17.43 -9.54
CA ASP A 216 7.39 -18.66 -8.96
C ASP A 216 6.54 -19.88 -9.35
N LEU A 217 5.24 -19.68 -9.45
CA LEU A 217 4.29 -20.74 -9.79
C LEU A 217 3.94 -20.78 -11.28
N LEU A 218 4.45 -19.83 -12.06
CA LEU A 218 4.08 -19.59 -13.45
C LEU A 218 2.56 -19.48 -13.65
N ALA A 219 1.86 -18.93 -12.65
CA ALA A 219 0.41 -18.90 -12.62
C ALA A 219 -0.14 -17.54 -13.08
N MET A 220 -0.86 -17.56 -14.21
CA MET A 220 -1.63 -16.43 -14.75
C MET A 220 -3.13 -16.66 -14.50
N PRO A 221 -3.66 -16.31 -13.32
CA PRO A 221 -5.09 -16.46 -13.07
C PRO A 221 -5.91 -15.62 -14.04
N VAL A 222 -6.91 -16.23 -14.68
CA VAL A 222 -7.75 -15.56 -15.67
C VAL A 222 -8.87 -14.77 -14.99
N SER A 223 -8.94 -13.46 -15.26
CA SER A 223 -10.10 -12.59 -14.98
C SER A 223 -10.74 -12.07 -16.27
N GLN A 224 -10.36 -12.68 -17.40
CA GLN A 224 -10.62 -12.17 -18.73
C GLN A 224 -12.05 -12.47 -19.16
N LEU A 225 -12.65 -11.50 -19.82
CA LEU A 225 -13.95 -11.68 -20.42
C LEU A 225 -13.81 -12.56 -21.66
N ARG A 226 -14.51 -13.70 -21.67
CA ARG A 226 -14.54 -14.63 -22.79
C ARG A 226 -15.12 -13.96 -24.03
N ASN A 227 -14.45 -14.09 -25.18
CA ASN A 227 -15.03 -13.76 -26.48
C ASN A 227 -15.92 -14.92 -26.98
N PRO A 228 -17.25 -14.75 -27.03
CA PRO A 228 -18.15 -15.80 -27.50
C PRO A 228 -17.99 -16.13 -28.99
N ALA A 229 -17.33 -15.27 -29.77
CA ALA A 229 -17.12 -15.46 -31.21
C ALA A 229 -15.82 -16.21 -31.57
N MET A 230 -14.92 -16.42 -30.61
CA MET A 230 -13.62 -17.09 -30.81
C MET A 230 -13.61 -18.52 -30.27
N THR A 231 -14.77 -19.12 -30.06
CA THR A 231 -14.86 -20.51 -29.60
C THR A 231 -14.66 -21.46 -30.78
N ASP A 232 -13.85 -22.50 -30.59
CA ASP A 232 -13.87 -23.63 -31.52
C ASP A 232 -15.31 -24.17 -31.58
N PRO A 233 -15.90 -24.41 -32.77
CA PRO A 233 -17.22 -25.06 -32.86
C PRO A 233 -17.28 -26.44 -32.20
N ASP A 234 -16.14 -27.08 -31.92
CA ASP A 234 -16.04 -28.33 -31.15
C ASP A 234 -15.81 -28.11 -29.64
N ASP A 235 -15.60 -26.87 -29.17
CA ASP A 235 -15.53 -26.54 -27.74
C ASP A 235 -16.93 -26.51 -27.11
N ALA A 236 -17.15 -27.33 -26.09
CA ALA A 236 -18.36 -27.29 -25.27
C ALA A 236 -18.48 -25.97 -24.49
N ASP A 237 -19.67 -25.69 -23.96
CA ASP A 237 -19.85 -24.65 -22.94
C ASP A 237 -18.87 -24.89 -21.79
N ILE A 238 -17.98 -23.93 -21.58
CA ILE A 238 -16.91 -24.10 -20.61
C ILE A 238 -17.50 -23.94 -19.21
N LYS A 239 -17.24 -24.92 -18.35
CA LYS A 239 -17.80 -24.94 -16.99
C LYS A 239 -17.15 -23.84 -16.15
N LEU A 240 -17.91 -23.31 -15.20
CA LEU A 240 -17.38 -22.36 -14.22
C LEU A 240 -16.14 -22.97 -13.54
N GLY A 241 -14.99 -22.33 -13.68
CA GLY A 241 -13.72 -22.79 -13.08
C GLY A 241 -12.73 -23.48 -14.03
N GLU A 242 -13.16 -23.86 -15.24
CA GLU A 242 -12.23 -24.25 -16.30
C GLU A 242 -11.58 -22.99 -16.91
N HIS A 243 -10.25 -22.97 -17.04
CA HIS A 243 -9.52 -21.83 -17.59
C HIS A 243 -9.88 -21.63 -19.07
N VAL A 244 -10.55 -20.52 -19.38
CA VAL A 244 -10.91 -20.16 -20.75
C VAL A 244 -10.08 -18.99 -21.24
N ASN A 245 -9.35 -19.19 -22.33
CA ASN A 245 -8.89 -18.12 -23.20
C ASN A 245 -9.66 -18.23 -24.52
N PRO A 246 -10.70 -17.42 -24.75
CA PRO A 246 -10.40 -16.31 -25.65
C PRO A 246 -10.71 -14.94 -25.05
N LEU A 247 -9.76 -14.02 -25.24
CA LEU A 247 -9.89 -12.62 -24.87
C LEU A 247 -10.93 -11.89 -25.72
N GLN A 248 -11.84 -11.20 -25.06
CA GLN A 248 -12.66 -10.21 -25.74
C GLN A 248 -11.81 -9.03 -26.18
N PHE A 249 -11.65 -8.90 -27.49
CA PHE A 249 -11.07 -7.74 -28.14
C PHE A 249 -12.05 -6.56 -28.13
N CYS A 250 -11.51 -5.35 -28.29
CA CYS A 250 -12.29 -4.13 -28.36
C CYS A 250 -11.64 -3.08 -29.26
N SER A 251 -12.46 -2.09 -29.65
CA SER A 251 -12.04 -0.87 -30.31
C SER A 251 -12.30 0.34 -29.41
N SER A 252 -11.26 1.10 -29.09
CA SER A 252 -11.37 2.35 -28.33
C SER A 252 -12.10 3.46 -29.09
N SER A 253 -12.20 3.33 -30.42
CA SER A 253 -12.94 4.25 -31.27
C SER A 253 -14.46 4.04 -31.21
N SER A 254 -14.92 2.89 -30.71
CA SER A 254 -16.34 2.60 -30.64
C SER A 254 -17.04 3.44 -29.57
N THR A 255 -18.20 3.98 -29.94
CA THR A 255 -19.10 4.72 -29.03
C THR A 255 -20.42 3.99 -28.80
N ASP A 256 -20.60 2.84 -29.46
CA ASP A 256 -21.73 1.95 -29.24
C ASP A 256 -21.34 0.90 -28.20
N TYR A 257 -22.06 0.94 -27.09
CA TYR A 257 -21.86 0.05 -25.94
C TYR A 257 -23.05 -0.90 -25.71
N LYS A 258 -23.94 -1.03 -26.70
CA LYS A 258 -25.09 -1.93 -26.64
C LYS A 258 -25.06 -3.00 -27.71
N THR A 259 -24.31 -2.79 -28.78
CA THR A 259 -24.15 -3.78 -29.84
C THR A 259 -22.86 -4.57 -29.63
N PHE A 260 -22.99 -5.88 -29.55
CA PHE A 260 -21.83 -6.78 -29.59
C PHE A 260 -21.35 -6.90 -31.03
N VAL A 261 -20.05 -6.68 -31.23
CA VAL A 261 -19.38 -6.86 -32.51
C VAL A 261 -18.35 -7.96 -32.34
N ALA A 262 -18.51 -9.03 -33.11
CA ALA A 262 -17.65 -10.19 -33.05
C ALA A 262 -16.18 -9.79 -33.29
N ASN A 263 -15.27 -10.43 -32.56
CA ASN A 263 -13.82 -10.28 -32.74
C ASN A 263 -13.29 -8.83 -32.62
N GLY A 264 -13.95 -7.99 -31.82
CA GLY A 264 -13.39 -6.74 -31.31
C GLY A 264 -13.59 -5.49 -32.14
N GLY A 265 -14.51 -5.51 -33.11
CA GLY A 265 -14.86 -4.29 -33.86
C GLY A 265 -15.65 -3.25 -33.07
N GLY A 266 -16.09 -3.58 -31.85
CA GLY A 266 -16.96 -2.76 -31.00
C GLY A 266 -16.33 -2.46 -29.65
N ALA A 267 -17.08 -1.79 -28.77
CA ALA A 267 -16.63 -1.55 -27.41
C ALA A 267 -16.69 -2.85 -26.57
N CYS A 268 -16.27 -2.79 -25.31
CA CYS A 268 -16.49 -3.89 -24.37
C CYS A 268 -17.99 -4.07 -24.10
N VAL A 269 -18.57 -5.07 -24.75
CA VAL A 269 -19.99 -5.44 -24.70
C VAL A 269 -20.07 -6.95 -24.63
N TYR A 270 -20.76 -7.50 -23.64
CA TYR A 270 -20.84 -8.96 -23.51
C TYR A 270 -22.04 -9.52 -24.31
N SER A 271 -21.86 -10.68 -24.94
CA SER A 271 -22.95 -11.44 -25.56
C SER A 271 -22.81 -12.92 -25.19
N GLN A 272 -23.93 -13.63 -25.10
CA GLN A 272 -23.91 -15.10 -25.00
C GLN A 272 -23.76 -15.73 -26.38
N ASP A 273 -24.37 -15.13 -27.40
CA ASP A 273 -24.26 -15.58 -28.79
C ASP A 273 -23.02 -14.95 -29.44
N GLY A 274 -22.22 -15.77 -30.14
CA GLY A 274 -21.04 -15.31 -30.88
C GLY A 274 -21.35 -14.52 -32.14
N SER A 275 -22.62 -14.39 -32.53
CA SER A 275 -23.05 -13.55 -33.65
C SER A 275 -23.15 -12.08 -33.26
N GLU A 276 -22.92 -11.19 -34.23
CA GLU A 276 -23.19 -9.76 -34.06
C GLU A 276 -24.67 -9.52 -33.70
N GLY A 277 -24.93 -8.63 -32.76
CA GLY A 277 -26.29 -8.37 -32.29
C GLY A 277 -26.35 -7.53 -31.02
N ASP A 278 -27.53 -7.52 -30.40
CA ASP A 278 -27.74 -6.87 -29.11
C ASP A 278 -26.89 -7.54 -28.03
N GLY A 279 -26.14 -6.74 -27.29
CA GLY A 279 -25.29 -7.17 -26.20
C GLY A 279 -25.55 -6.43 -24.90
N VAL A 280 -24.90 -6.91 -23.85
CA VAL A 280 -24.99 -6.38 -22.49
C VAL A 280 -23.93 -5.29 -22.31
N TYR A 281 -24.40 -4.10 -21.92
CA TYR A 281 -23.53 -2.99 -21.52
C TYR A 281 -22.70 -3.37 -20.30
N ILE A 282 -21.38 -3.44 -20.47
CA ILE A 282 -20.41 -3.73 -19.40
C ILE A 282 -19.21 -2.77 -19.42
N ALA A 283 -19.25 -1.74 -20.26
CA ALA A 283 -18.12 -0.83 -20.49
C ALA A 283 -17.83 0.10 -19.31
N ASP A 284 -18.66 0.08 -18.27
CA ASP A 284 -18.34 0.66 -16.98
C ASP A 284 -17.57 -0.30 -16.07
N LEU A 285 -17.78 -1.61 -16.21
CA LEU A 285 -17.07 -2.63 -15.46
C LEU A 285 -15.75 -3.02 -16.10
N TYR A 286 -15.69 -3.05 -17.43
CA TYR A 286 -14.51 -3.39 -18.22
C TYR A 286 -14.05 -2.18 -19.02
N ASP A 287 -12.75 -1.91 -18.98
CA ASP A 287 -12.11 -0.93 -19.83
C ASP A 287 -11.55 -1.60 -21.08
N CYS A 288 -11.64 -0.89 -22.21
CA CYS A 288 -10.90 -1.26 -23.41
C CYS A 288 -9.44 -0.83 -23.22
N VAL A 289 -8.56 -1.78 -22.94
CA VAL A 289 -7.15 -1.55 -22.67
C VAL A 289 -6.38 -1.63 -23.97
N THR A 290 -5.99 -0.47 -24.49
CA THR A 290 -5.38 -0.34 -25.81
C THR A 290 -3.88 -0.29 -25.78
N SER A 291 -3.27 -0.92 -26.77
CA SER A 291 -1.87 -0.71 -27.15
C SER A 291 -1.65 -1.19 -28.57
N ASP A 292 -1.22 -0.27 -29.43
CA ASP A 292 -0.93 -0.56 -30.85
C ASP A 292 0.07 -1.72 -30.99
N GLU A 293 1.11 -1.72 -30.14
CA GLU A 293 2.13 -2.79 -30.15
C GLU A 293 1.55 -4.17 -29.81
N LEU A 294 0.47 -4.25 -29.02
CA LEU A 294 -0.09 -5.55 -28.64
C LEU A 294 -0.86 -6.17 -29.78
N LEU A 295 -1.80 -5.41 -30.33
CA LEU A 295 -2.76 -6.00 -31.27
C LEU A 295 -2.14 -6.31 -32.62
N ASP A 296 -1.07 -5.62 -33.02
CA ASP A 296 -0.33 -6.01 -34.22
C ASP A 296 0.25 -7.43 -34.10
N ASN A 297 0.80 -7.80 -32.94
CA ASN A 297 1.34 -9.13 -32.71
C ASN A 297 0.24 -10.19 -32.65
N VAL A 298 -0.90 -9.88 -32.02
CA VAL A 298 -2.04 -10.79 -31.93
C VAL A 298 -2.66 -11.03 -33.30
N LYS A 299 -2.93 -9.97 -34.07
CA LYS A 299 -3.51 -10.07 -35.41
C LYS A 299 -2.62 -10.90 -36.34
N PHE A 300 -1.30 -10.72 -36.25
CA PHE A 300 -0.34 -11.51 -36.99
C PHE A 300 -0.34 -12.99 -36.56
N ALA A 301 -0.29 -13.26 -35.25
CA ALA A 301 -0.24 -14.63 -34.74
C ALA A 301 -1.53 -15.42 -34.96
N MET A 302 -2.69 -14.74 -35.01
CA MET A 302 -4.00 -15.35 -35.20
C MET A 302 -4.48 -15.30 -36.67
N GLU A 303 -3.64 -14.82 -37.59
CA GLU A 303 -3.97 -14.73 -39.02
C GLU A 303 -4.32 -16.10 -39.59
N GLY A 304 -5.49 -16.21 -40.22
CA GLY A 304 -5.99 -17.48 -40.78
C GLY A 304 -6.61 -18.44 -39.77
N ILE A 305 -6.56 -18.14 -38.46
CA ILE A 305 -7.24 -18.89 -37.40
C ILE A 305 -8.52 -18.16 -36.98
N TYR A 306 -8.40 -16.86 -36.63
CA TYR A 306 -9.53 -16.02 -36.24
C TYR A 306 -9.55 -14.72 -37.05
N ASN A 307 -10.74 -14.29 -37.45
CA ASN A 307 -10.92 -13.04 -38.17
C ASN A 307 -11.06 -11.86 -37.18
N ILE A 308 -9.93 -11.45 -36.58
CA ILE A 308 -9.88 -10.28 -35.69
C ILE A 308 -10.22 -9.02 -36.48
N SER A 309 -11.16 -8.21 -35.97
CA SER A 309 -11.55 -6.97 -36.62
C SER A 309 -10.36 -6.04 -36.82
N LEU A 310 -10.26 -5.41 -38.00
CA LEU A 310 -9.25 -4.40 -38.28
C LEU A 310 -9.36 -3.20 -37.33
N ALA A 311 -10.57 -2.87 -36.87
CA ALA A 311 -10.84 -1.78 -35.95
C ALA A 311 -10.45 -2.07 -34.49
N SER A 312 -10.17 -3.34 -34.18
CA SER A 312 -9.72 -3.74 -32.85
C SER A 312 -8.36 -3.10 -32.54
N ASP A 313 -8.22 -2.47 -31.38
CA ASP A 313 -6.99 -1.82 -30.89
C ASP A 313 -6.70 -2.12 -29.39
N GLY A 314 -7.53 -2.92 -28.73
CA GLY A 314 -7.33 -3.33 -27.36
C GLY A 314 -8.02 -4.64 -26.95
N ILE A 315 -7.89 -4.95 -25.66
CA ILE A 315 -8.56 -6.06 -24.98
C ILE A 315 -9.43 -5.54 -23.83
N CYS A 316 -10.55 -6.21 -23.55
CA CYS A 316 -11.40 -5.86 -22.42
C CYS A 316 -10.84 -6.41 -21.11
N CYS A 317 -10.43 -5.51 -20.21
CA CYS A 317 -9.96 -5.86 -18.87
C CYS A 317 -10.84 -5.27 -17.78
N PRO A 318 -10.96 -5.93 -16.61
CA PRO A 318 -11.60 -5.34 -15.44
C PRO A 318 -11.11 -3.92 -15.17
N SER A 319 -12.04 -2.98 -15.04
CA SER A 319 -11.72 -1.61 -14.64
C SER A 319 -11.19 -1.58 -13.21
N LYS A 320 -10.51 -0.48 -12.85
CA LYS A 320 -10.03 -0.25 -11.49
C LYS A 320 -11.15 -0.37 -10.46
N ALA A 321 -12.28 0.29 -10.78
CA ALA A 321 -13.43 0.32 -9.88
C ALA A 321 -14.07 -1.06 -9.71
N PHE A 322 -14.29 -1.80 -10.80
CA PHE A 322 -14.85 -3.15 -10.74
C PHE A 322 -13.92 -4.09 -9.98
N THR A 323 -12.61 -3.99 -10.22
CA THR A 323 -11.60 -4.79 -9.53
C THR A 323 -11.66 -4.56 -8.02
N CYS A 324 -11.56 -3.32 -7.55
CA CYS A 324 -11.48 -3.04 -6.11
C CYS A 324 -12.75 -3.41 -5.31
N ILE A 325 -13.89 -3.65 -5.95
CA ILE A 325 -15.11 -4.12 -5.27
C ILE A 325 -15.31 -5.63 -5.33
N GLN A 326 -14.49 -6.38 -6.08
CA GLN A 326 -14.62 -7.84 -6.12
C GLN A 326 -14.23 -8.46 -4.78
N PRO A 327 -14.93 -9.52 -4.33
CA PRO A 327 -14.56 -10.24 -3.13
C PRO A 327 -13.23 -10.99 -3.30
N LYS A 328 -12.57 -11.33 -2.20
CA LYS A 328 -11.44 -12.27 -2.22
C LYS A 328 -11.93 -13.70 -2.47
N ARG A 329 -11.07 -14.51 -3.09
CA ARG A 329 -11.25 -15.95 -3.26
C ARG A 329 -10.22 -16.66 -2.40
N GLU A 330 -10.62 -17.02 -1.19
CA GLU A 330 -9.75 -17.68 -0.22
C GLU A 330 -9.55 -19.14 -0.60
N ALA A 331 -8.32 -19.61 -0.58
CA ALA A 331 -7.99 -21.01 -0.82
C ALA A 331 -8.68 -21.93 0.19
N ASN A 332 -9.09 -23.12 -0.26
CA ASN A 332 -9.59 -24.16 0.64
C ASN A 332 -8.42 -24.83 1.39
N ILE A 333 -8.15 -24.38 2.62
CA ILE A 333 -6.97 -24.72 3.44
C ILE A 333 -6.97 -26.21 3.90
N SER A 334 -7.96 -27.03 3.52
CA SER A 334 -7.96 -28.47 3.81
C SER A 334 -6.79 -29.24 3.19
N SER A 335 -6.08 -28.65 2.23
CA SER A 335 -4.81 -29.15 1.70
C SER A 335 -3.78 -28.03 1.72
N ALA A 336 -2.93 -28.01 2.75
CA ALA A 336 -1.72 -27.20 2.77
C ALA A 336 -0.79 -27.67 1.63
N SER A 337 -1.03 -27.17 0.42
CA SER A 337 -0.25 -27.43 -0.77
C SER A 337 0.85 -26.37 -0.88
N ALA A 338 1.98 -26.71 -1.51
CA ALA A 338 3.07 -25.78 -1.76
C ALA A 338 2.70 -24.63 -2.73
N TYR A 339 1.47 -24.64 -3.25
CA TYR A 339 0.98 -23.73 -4.28
C TYR A 339 0.19 -22.54 -3.73
N VAL A 340 -0.22 -22.59 -2.46
CA VAL A 340 -0.97 -21.48 -1.84
C VAL A 340 -0.02 -20.32 -1.51
N ARG A 341 -0.35 -19.11 -1.93
CA ARG A 341 0.48 -17.91 -1.73
C ARG A 341 -0.25 -16.83 -0.93
N PRO A 342 0.44 -16.13 -0.01
CA PRO A 342 -0.13 -14.93 0.61
C PRO A 342 -0.25 -13.82 -0.44
N ARG A 343 -1.45 -13.29 -0.61
CA ARG A 343 -1.79 -12.18 -1.51
C ARG A 343 -2.55 -11.10 -0.75
N TRP A 344 -2.71 -9.94 -1.37
CA TRP A 344 -3.45 -8.82 -0.82
C TRP A 344 -4.72 -8.59 -1.64
N TRP A 345 -5.80 -8.25 -0.95
CA TRP A 345 -7.09 -7.92 -1.51
C TRP A 345 -7.59 -6.62 -0.89
N TYR A 346 -8.21 -5.75 -1.69
CA TYR A 346 -8.81 -4.53 -1.17
C TYR A 346 -10.20 -4.79 -0.61
N ASN A 347 -10.36 -4.55 0.69
CA ASN A 347 -11.64 -4.62 1.36
C ASN A 347 -12.38 -3.30 1.21
N ALA A 348 -13.34 -3.23 0.28
CA ALA A 348 -14.16 -2.03 0.10
C ALA A 348 -15.04 -1.68 1.32
N ILE A 349 -15.25 -2.61 2.26
CA ILE A 349 -16.03 -2.38 3.49
C ILE A 349 -15.16 -1.64 4.52
N THR A 350 -13.93 -2.11 4.76
CA THR A 350 -13.01 -1.49 5.73
C THR A 350 -12.23 -0.33 5.13
N GLY A 351 -12.13 -0.28 3.80
CA GLY A 351 -11.34 0.71 3.07
C GLY A 351 -9.84 0.47 3.08
N ASP A 352 -9.39 -0.73 3.47
CA ASP A 352 -7.97 -1.10 3.55
C ASP A 352 -7.67 -2.41 2.82
N CYS A 353 -6.38 -2.66 2.57
CA CYS A 353 -5.89 -3.88 1.97
C CYS A 353 -5.61 -4.92 3.05
N GLU A 354 -6.20 -6.10 2.89
CA GLU A 354 -6.09 -7.22 3.80
C GLU A 354 -5.40 -8.40 3.12
N GLN A 355 -4.59 -9.15 3.88
CA GLN A 355 -3.92 -10.34 3.36
C GLN A 355 -4.87 -11.54 3.36
N PHE A 356 -4.77 -12.38 2.33
CA PHE A 356 -5.49 -13.64 2.21
C PHE A 356 -4.60 -14.72 1.58
N MET A 357 -4.98 -15.98 1.73
CA MET A 357 -4.31 -17.12 1.11
C MET A 357 -4.98 -17.42 -0.22
N TRP A 358 -4.21 -17.34 -1.30
CA TRP A 358 -4.68 -17.56 -2.66
C TRP A 358 -4.13 -18.88 -3.21
N ASP A 359 -5.00 -19.68 -3.82
CA ASP A 359 -4.61 -20.85 -4.60
C ASP A 359 -4.81 -20.56 -6.09
N PRO A 360 -3.74 -20.52 -6.90
CA PRO A 360 -3.84 -20.29 -8.35
C PRO A 360 -4.55 -21.41 -9.12
N TRP A 361 -4.57 -22.62 -8.56
CA TRP A 361 -5.06 -23.82 -9.23
C TRP A 361 -6.43 -24.25 -8.68
N ASP A 362 -7.10 -23.37 -7.95
CA ASP A 362 -8.48 -23.60 -7.54
C ASP A 362 -9.40 -23.46 -8.75
N GLU A 363 -9.69 -24.60 -9.38
CA GLU A 363 -10.61 -24.74 -10.51
C GLU A 363 -12.09 -24.71 -10.07
N THR A 364 -12.40 -24.51 -8.79
CA THR A 364 -13.81 -24.49 -8.35
C THR A 364 -14.50 -23.16 -8.59
N GLU A 365 -13.73 -22.06 -8.66
CA GLU A 365 -14.23 -20.71 -8.84
C GLU A 365 -13.30 -19.86 -9.71
N ILE A 366 -13.84 -18.89 -10.43
CA ILE A 366 -13.03 -17.94 -11.21
C ILE A 366 -12.21 -17.06 -10.26
N PRO A 367 -10.88 -16.93 -10.47
CA PRO A 367 -10.05 -16.05 -9.68
C PRO A 367 -10.54 -14.60 -9.68
N SER A 368 -10.55 -13.98 -8.50
CA SER A 368 -10.91 -12.56 -8.38
C SER A 368 -9.79 -11.68 -8.94
N PRO A 369 -10.11 -10.66 -9.78
CA PRO A 369 -9.13 -9.65 -10.20
C PRO A 369 -8.61 -8.82 -9.03
N ASN A 370 -9.30 -8.80 -7.89
CA ASN A 370 -8.87 -8.11 -6.68
C ASN A 370 -7.83 -8.94 -5.91
N ASN A 371 -6.65 -9.10 -6.50
CA ASN A 371 -5.57 -9.91 -5.96
C ASN A 371 -4.22 -9.32 -6.39
N PHE A 372 -3.49 -8.85 -5.39
CA PHE A 372 -2.25 -8.11 -5.51
C PHE A 372 -1.10 -8.84 -4.81
N LYS A 373 0.13 -8.68 -5.30
CA LYS A 373 1.33 -9.29 -4.71
C LYS A 373 1.79 -8.54 -3.47
N THR A 374 1.62 -7.21 -3.44
CA THR A 374 2.07 -6.35 -2.32
C THR A 374 0.92 -5.51 -1.77
N ARG A 375 1.02 -5.17 -0.48
CA ARG A 375 0.05 -4.27 0.17
C ARG A 375 0.08 -2.90 -0.49
N GLU A 376 1.28 -2.43 -0.81
CA GLU A 376 1.52 -1.11 -1.36
C GLU A 376 0.85 -0.93 -2.72
N HIS A 377 0.90 -1.95 -3.59
CA HIS A 377 0.19 -1.92 -4.87
C HIS A 377 -1.31 -1.99 -4.69
N CYS A 378 -1.82 -2.85 -3.80
CA CYS A 378 -3.24 -2.87 -3.47
C CYS A 378 -3.72 -1.48 -3.00
N GLN A 379 -2.95 -0.81 -2.14
CA GLN A 379 -3.29 0.51 -1.62
C GLN A 379 -3.15 1.62 -2.67
N SER A 380 -2.12 1.59 -3.52
CA SER A 380 -1.98 2.58 -4.61
C SER A 380 -3.08 2.41 -5.66
N TYR A 381 -3.45 1.16 -5.95
CA TYR A 381 -4.46 0.83 -6.93
C TYR A 381 -5.86 1.10 -6.38
N CYS A 382 -6.21 0.73 -5.14
CA CYS A 382 -7.58 0.86 -4.65
C CYS A 382 -7.81 2.00 -3.64
N GLY A 383 -6.79 2.45 -2.91
CA GLY A 383 -6.94 3.30 -1.73
C GLY A 383 -7.49 4.71 -1.98
N ASP A 384 -7.29 5.26 -3.18
CA ASP A 384 -7.81 6.59 -3.56
C ASP A 384 -9.23 6.52 -4.16
N SER A 385 -9.85 5.34 -4.22
CA SER A 385 -11.12 5.11 -4.90
C SER A 385 -12.29 5.69 -4.10
N LYS A 386 -12.61 6.97 -4.32
CA LYS A 386 -13.96 7.49 -4.04
C LYS A 386 -14.90 7.03 -5.15
N PHE A 387 -15.43 5.81 -5.04
CA PHE A 387 -16.30 5.23 -6.06
C PHE A 387 -17.54 6.12 -6.28
N PRO A 388 -17.78 6.63 -7.50
CA PRO A 388 -19.01 7.35 -7.79
C PRO A 388 -20.20 6.39 -7.81
N ILE A 389 -21.35 6.85 -7.32
CA ILE A 389 -22.62 6.12 -7.15
C ILE A 389 -23.06 5.33 -8.41
N ARG A 390 -22.64 5.75 -9.62
CA ARG A 390 -22.99 5.07 -10.89
C ARG A 390 -22.50 3.61 -10.98
N TYR A 391 -21.41 3.24 -10.30
CA TYR A 391 -20.92 1.85 -10.30
C TYR A 391 -21.84 0.89 -9.55
N TYR A 392 -22.61 1.38 -8.57
CA TYR A 392 -23.56 0.55 -7.82
C TYR A 392 -24.74 0.10 -8.69
N ASP A 393 -25.22 0.94 -9.62
CA ASP A 393 -26.38 0.64 -10.45
C ASP A 393 -26.11 -0.51 -11.44
N SER A 394 -24.91 -0.56 -12.03
CA SER A 394 -24.54 -1.60 -13.01
C SER A 394 -24.19 -2.94 -12.37
N VAL A 395 -23.59 -2.92 -11.17
CA VAL A 395 -23.44 -4.11 -10.33
C VAL A 395 -24.81 -4.68 -9.95
N GLN A 396 -25.80 -3.83 -9.64
CA GLN A 396 -27.17 -4.29 -9.41
C GLN A 396 -27.82 -4.90 -10.66
N ILE A 397 -27.54 -4.37 -11.85
CA ILE A 397 -28.08 -4.90 -13.12
C ILE A 397 -27.50 -6.30 -13.41
N LEU A 398 -26.20 -6.52 -13.22
CA LEU A 398 -25.55 -7.83 -13.42
C LEU A 398 -25.91 -8.87 -12.35
N MET A 399 -26.16 -8.44 -11.11
CA MET A 399 -26.69 -9.33 -10.06
C MET A 399 -28.15 -9.75 -10.33
N ARG A 400 -28.91 -8.97 -11.10
CA ARG A 400 -30.31 -9.26 -11.46
C ARG A 400 -30.47 -10.10 -12.73
N SER A 401 -29.44 -10.21 -13.57
CA SER A 401 -29.51 -10.94 -14.85
C SER A 401 -29.17 -12.43 -14.76
N SER A 402 -29.08 -13.02 -13.56
CA SER A 402 -28.80 -14.45 -13.33
C SER A 402 -27.42 -14.93 -13.82
N ILE A 403 -26.52 -14.03 -14.22
CA ILE A 403 -25.19 -14.37 -14.76
C ILE A 403 -24.17 -14.62 -13.61
N PHE A 404 -24.43 -14.12 -12.41
CA PHE A 404 -23.62 -14.38 -11.21
C PHE A 404 -24.52 -14.64 -10.00
N THR A 405 -24.61 -15.89 -9.54
CA THR A 405 -25.19 -16.20 -8.23
C THR A 405 -24.19 -15.84 -7.13
N TYR A 406 -24.24 -14.62 -6.61
CA TYR A 406 -23.61 -14.29 -5.33
C TYR A 406 -24.66 -14.10 -4.25
N THR A 407 -24.37 -14.66 -3.07
CA THR A 407 -25.06 -14.34 -1.83
C THR A 407 -24.47 -13.03 -1.31
N VAL A 408 -25.12 -11.89 -1.55
CA VAL A 408 -24.75 -10.61 -0.94
C VAL A 408 -25.61 -10.37 0.29
N VAL A 409 -24.98 -10.34 1.46
CA VAL A 409 -25.60 -9.88 2.70
C VAL A 409 -25.69 -8.35 2.64
N TYR A 410 -26.87 -7.81 2.37
CA TYR A 410 -27.13 -6.36 2.46
C TYR A 410 -27.43 -5.95 3.91
N TRP A 411 -26.76 -4.89 4.39
CA TRP A 411 -27.16 -4.12 5.57
C TRP A 411 -27.79 -2.80 5.10
N HIS A 412 -29.11 -2.67 5.27
CA HIS A 412 -29.74 -1.35 5.22
C HIS A 412 -29.58 -0.68 6.60
N SER A 413 -29.21 0.59 6.58
CA SER A 413 -29.09 1.45 7.74
C SER A 413 -30.38 1.43 8.58
N ALA A 414 -30.19 1.27 9.90
CA ALA A 414 -31.15 1.42 10.99
C ALA A 414 -32.24 0.34 11.17
N LEU A 415 -32.05 -0.42 12.27
CA LEU A 415 -32.98 -1.28 13.02
C LEU A 415 -33.36 -2.67 12.47
N LYS A 416 -32.89 -3.68 13.24
CA LYS A 416 -33.26 -5.11 13.33
C LYS A 416 -32.71 -6.06 12.25
N LEU A 417 -31.78 -6.91 12.70
CA LEU A 417 -31.37 -8.17 12.06
C LEU A 417 -32.62 -9.01 11.75
N THR A 418 -32.88 -9.29 10.47
CA THR A 418 -33.78 -10.36 10.06
C THR A 418 -33.09 -11.14 8.94
N PHE A 419 -32.82 -12.43 9.18
CA PHE A 419 -32.25 -13.34 8.18
C PHE A 419 -33.33 -13.66 7.13
N PHE A 420 -33.09 -13.34 5.87
CA PHE A 420 -33.87 -13.88 4.75
C PHE A 420 -32.97 -14.71 3.86
N VAL A 421 -33.22 -16.03 3.85
CA VAL A 421 -32.79 -16.92 2.78
C VAL A 421 -33.76 -16.69 1.63
N VAL A 422 -33.31 -16.08 0.54
CA VAL A 422 -34.11 -15.99 -0.69
C VAL A 422 -33.60 -17.07 -1.65
N SER A 423 -34.24 -18.24 -1.63
CA SER A 423 -34.22 -19.15 -2.75
C SER A 423 -35.14 -18.59 -3.83
N PHE A 424 -34.62 -18.22 -4.99
CA PHE A 424 -35.45 -17.96 -6.16
C PHE A 424 -35.84 -19.30 -6.79
N SER A 425 -37.00 -19.82 -6.39
CA SER A 425 -37.77 -20.73 -7.23
C SER A 425 -38.45 -19.89 -8.31
N THR A 426 -38.32 -20.35 -9.56
CA THR A 426 -38.96 -19.77 -10.74
C THR A 426 -40.46 -19.55 -10.51
N CYS A 427 -40.94 -18.34 -10.76
CA CYS A 427 -42.36 -18.09 -10.96
C CYS A 427 -42.54 -17.33 -12.26
N SER A 428 -42.85 -18.08 -13.32
CA SER A 428 -43.43 -17.55 -14.55
C SER A 428 -44.80 -16.96 -14.24
N TYR A 429 -45.10 -15.78 -14.79
CA TYR A 429 -46.47 -15.42 -15.10
C TYR A 429 -46.54 -14.71 -16.46
N TYR A 430 -47.55 -15.15 -17.20
CA TYR A 430 -48.04 -14.68 -18.49
C TYR A 430 -48.29 -13.17 -18.55
#